data_AF-A0A239SY23-F1
#
_entry.id   AF-A0A239SY23-F1
#
_cell.length_a   1.000
_cell.length_b   1.000
_cell.length_c   1.000
_cell.angle_alpha   90.00
_cell.angle_beta   90.00
_cell.angle_gamma   90.00
#
_symmetry.space_group_name_H-M   'P 1'
#
loop_
_entity.id
_entity.type
_entity.pdbx_description
1 polymer ?
#
loop_
_entity_poly.entity_id
_entity_poly.type
_entity_poly.pdbx_seq_one_letter_code
_entity_poly.pdbx_strand_id
1 'polypeptide(L)'
;MNIRTFGLPPSFPDSLVPDAAVNFMAEHRGRTLEEAIDAGTARGYHPTVWPLPQMAGNWAYGFGIVVDSLVVPFIVDLSYFPAGHA
;
A
#
# COMPACT_ATOMS: atom_id res chain seq x y z
N MET A 1 -2.66 -1.34 13.14
CA MET A 1 -2.58 -2.55 12.28
C MET A 1 -1.53 -2.28 11.22
N ASN A 2 -0.73 -3.28 10.89
CA ASN A 2 0.42 -3.11 10.02
C ASN A 2 0.12 -3.71 8.65
N ILE A 3 0.72 -3.14 7.60
CA ILE A 3 0.68 -3.65 6.24
C ILE A 3 1.37 -5.02 6.24
N ARG A 4 0.60 -6.09 6.11
CA ARG A 4 1.11 -7.47 6.07
C ARG A 4 1.56 -7.83 4.66
N THR A 5 0.69 -7.56 3.71
CA THR A 5 0.82 -7.85 2.29
C THR A 5 0.28 -6.67 1.49
N PHE A 6 0.82 -6.50 0.30
CA PHE A 6 0.30 -5.58 -0.69
C PHE A 6 0.33 -6.25 -2.06
N GLY A 7 -0.53 -5.79 -2.95
CA GLY A 7 -0.58 -6.24 -4.34
C GLY A 7 -1.32 -5.23 -5.20
N LEU A 8 -1.31 -5.45 -6.50
CA LEU A 8 -2.08 -4.63 -7.43
C LEU A 8 -3.52 -5.18 -7.52
N PRO A 9 -4.52 -4.32 -7.76
CA PRO A 9 -5.82 -4.79 -8.21
C PRO A 9 -5.67 -5.66 -9.48
N PRO A 10 -6.43 -6.75 -9.64
CA PRO A 10 -6.34 -7.62 -10.83
C PRO A 10 -6.57 -6.90 -12.17
N SER A 11 -7.21 -5.74 -12.14
CA SER A 11 -7.47 -4.90 -13.32
C SER A 11 -6.35 -3.92 -13.65
N PHE A 12 -5.34 -3.77 -12.78
CA PHE A 12 -4.24 -2.84 -12.99
C PHE A 12 -3.03 -3.57 -13.62
N PRO A 13 -2.49 -3.10 -14.76
CA PRO A 13 -1.40 -3.78 -15.45
C PRO A 13 -0.06 -3.59 -14.73
N ASP A 14 0.56 -4.70 -14.34
CA ASP A 14 1.88 -4.73 -13.68
C ASP A 14 2.97 -4.00 -14.48
N SER A 15 2.89 -4.04 -15.82
CA SER A 15 3.87 -3.40 -16.72
C SER A 15 3.88 -1.87 -16.65
N LEU A 16 2.86 -1.25 -16.03
CA LEU A 16 2.81 0.20 -15.84
C LEU A 16 3.34 0.63 -14.47
N VAL A 17 3.64 -0.30 -13.56
CA VAL A 17 4.02 0.05 -12.19
C VAL A 17 5.49 0.51 -12.15
N PRO A 18 5.78 1.74 -11.69
CA PRO A 18 7.14 2.20 -11.51
C PRO A 18 7.81 1.44 -10.38
N ASP A 19 9.09 1.09 -10.54
CA ASP A 19 9.89 0.40 -9.51
C ASP A 19 9.88 1.15 -8.18
N ALA A 20 9.88 2.49 -8.23
CA ALA A 20 9.80 3.34 -7.05
C ALA A 20 8.52 3.11 -6.22
N ALA A 21 7.38 2.81 -6.87
CA ALA A 21 6.13 2.50 -6.18
C ALA A 21 6.21 1.14 -5.46
N VAL A 22 6.79 0.13 -6.11
CA VAL A 22 7.00 -1.21 -5.52
C VAL A 22 7.98 -1.13 -4.34
N ASN A 23 9.10 -0.42 -4.53
CA ASN A 23 10.11 -0.23 -3.49
C ASN A 23 9.53 0.52 -2.28
N PHE A 24 8.71 1.54 -2.51
CA PHE A 24 8.00 2.24 -1.46
C PHE A 24 7.12 1.29 -0.64
N MET A 25 6.30 0.45 -1.30
CA MET A 25 5.45 -0.51 -0.59
C MET A 25 6.24 -1.59 0.14
N ALA A 26 7.36 -2.04 -0.42
CA ALA A 26 8.26 -3.01 0.22
C ALA A 26 8.89 -2.45 1.50
N GLU A 27 9.33 -1.18 1.49
CA GLU A 27 9.88 -0.48 2.66
C GLU A 27 8.84 -0.34 3.80
N HIS A 28 7.57 -0.16 3.44
CA HIS A 28 6.48 0.02 4.40
C HIS A 28 5.77 -1.27 4.78
N ARG A 29 6.25 -2.43 4.31
CA ARG A 29 5.78 -3.72 4.79
C ARG A 29 6.14 -3.87 6.27
N GLY A 30 5.16 -4.23 7.09
CA GLY A 30 5.30 -4.29 8.55
C GLY A 30 5.12 -2.93 9.25
N ARG A 31 4.97 -1.83 8.51
CA ARG A 31 4.64 -0.50 9.05
C ARG A 31 3.13 -0.28 9.07
N THR A 32 2.69 0.72 9.82
CA THR A 32 1.31 1.17 9.84
C THR A 32 0.96 1.89 8.53
N LEU A 33 -0.34 1.97 8.20
CA LEU A 33 -0.80 2.81 7.08
C LEU A 33 -0.49 4.29 7.33
N GLU A 34 -0.53 4.74 8.58
CA GLU A 34 -0.24 6.13 8.95
C GLU A 34 1.23 6.48 8.64
N GLU A 35 2.18 5.63 9.03
CA GLU A 35 3.60 5.80 8.67
C GLU A 35 3.80 5.84 7.14
N ALA A 36 3.07 5.00 6.37
CA ALA A 36 3.13 5.02 4.91
C ALA A 36 2.51 6.29 4.31
N ILE A 37 1.42 6.82 4.90
CA ILE A 37 0.82 8.09 4.46
C ILE A 37 1.80 9.24 4.71
N ASP A 38 2.41 9.31 5.88
CA ASP A 38 3.35 10.38 6.23
C ASP A 38 4.58 10.34 5.33
N ALA A 39 5.17 9.15 5.14
CA ALA A 39 6.33 8.98 4.26
C ALA A 39 6.00 9.26 2.79
N GLY A 40 4.84 8.82 2.31
CA GLY A 40 4.37 9.09 0.95
C GLY A 40 4.14 10.59 0.74
N THR A 41 3.55 11.28 1.71
CA THR A 41 3.35 12.74 1.68
C THR A 41 4.69 13.47 1.66
N ALA A 42 5.66 13.07 2.50
CA ALA A 42 6.99 13.65 2.52
C ALA A 42 7.77 13.46 1.20
N ARG A 43 7.50 12.37 0.46
CA ARG A 43 8.06 12.11 -0.88
C ARG A 43 7.31 12.80 -2.01
N GLY A 44 6.18 13.47 -1.73
CA GLY A 44 5.32 14.07 -2.75
C GLY A 44 4.49 13.04 -3.53
N TYR A 45 4.26 11.85 -2.97
CA TYR A 45 3.52 10.77 -3.63
C TYR A 45 1.99 10.84 -3.43
N HIS A 46 1.48 11.85 -2.75
CA HIS A 46 0.03 12.10 -2.61
C HIS A 46 -0.81 10.85 -2.27
N PRO A 47 -0.53 10.18 -1.13
CA PRO A 47 -1.19 8.93 -0.79
C PRO A 47 -2.70 9.10 -0.58
N THR A 48 -3.46 8.09 -0.97
CA THR A 48 -4.91 8.01 -0.79
C THR A 48 -5.29 6.67 -0.17
N VAL A 49 -6.29 6.67 0.71
CA VAL A 49 -6.77 5.46 1.38
C VAL A 49 -8.27 5.32 1.19
N TRP A 50 -8.70 4.14 0.75
CA TRP A 50 -10.11 3.79 0.58
C TRP A 50 -10.42 2.47 1.27
N PRO A 51 -11.42 2.40 2.16
CA PRO A 51 -11.86 1.13 2.72
C PRO A 51 -12.46 0.26 1.61
N LEU A 52 -12.01 -0.99 1.50
CA LEU A 52 -12.63 -1.95 0.58
C LEU A 52 -13.76 -2.69 1.31
N PRO A 53 -14.83 -3.09 0.59
CA PRO A 53 -15.91 -3.90 1.19
C PRO A 53 -15.30 -5.15 1.82
N GLN A 54 -15.58 -5.39 3.10
CA GLN A 54 -14.98 -6.49 3.86
C GLN A 54 -15.22 -7.82 3.15
N MET A 55 -14.18 -8.41 2.56
CA MET A 55 -14.11 -9.86 2.39
C MET A 55 -13.91 -10.45 3.77
N ALA A 56 -14.87 -11.26 4.22
CA ALA A 56 -14.98 -11.77 5.59
C ALA A 56 -13.61 -12.07 6.25
N GLY A 57 -13.29 -11.32 7.31
CA GLY A 57 -12.15 -11.58 8.21
C GLY A 57 -10.85 -10.83 7.94
N ASN A 58 -10.69 -10.12 6.81
CA ASN A 58 -9.47 -9.36 6.49
C ASN A 58 -9.71 -7.85 6.40
N TRP A 59 -8.80 -7.08 7.01
CA TRP A 59 -8.76 -5.61 6.94
C TRP A 59 -8.05 -5.17 5.67
N ALA A 60 -8.77 -5.16 4.54
CA ALA A 60 -8.22 -4.76 3.25
C ALA A 60 -8.56 -3.30 2.91
N TYR A 61 -7.58 -2.56 2.39
CA TYR A 61 -7.75 -1.17 1.96
C TYR A 61 -7.16 -0.98 0.55
N GLY A 62 -7.77 -0.09 -0.22
CA GLY A 62 -7.14 0.53 -1.37
C GLY A 62 -6.17 1.59 -0.89
N PHE A 63 -4.92 1.51 -1.32
CA PHE A 63 -3.87 2.47 -1.04
C PHE A 63 -3.27 2.95 -2.35
N GLY A 64 -3.58 4.20 -2.75
CA GLY A 64 -3.09 4.78 -4.00
C GLY A 64 -1.94 5.74 -3.75
N ILE A 65 -0.92 5.71 -4.60
CA ILE A 65 0.17 6.71 -4.62
C ILE A 65 0.42 7.21 -6.03
N VAL A 66 0.93 8.43 -6.15
CA VAL A 66 1.35 9.06 -7.40
C VAL A 66 2.86 9.00 -7.52
N VAL A 67 3.37 8.29 -8.52
CA VAL A 67 4.80 8.16 -8.82
C VAL A 67 4.99 8.41 -10.31
N ASP A 68 5.91 9.30 -10.68
CA ASP A 68 6.19 9.67 -12.08
C ASP A 68 4.95 10.07 -12.90
N SER A 69 4.06 10.87 -12.28
CA SER A 69 2.75 11.27 -12.83
C SER A 69 1.74 10.14 -13.05
N LEU A 70 2.03 8.91 -12.59
CA LEU A 70 1.12 7.78 -12.64
C LEU A 70 0.50 7.52 -11.28
N VAL A 71 -0.82 7.36 -11.25
CA VAL A 71 -1.54 6.85 -10.06
C VAL A 71 -1.41 5.32 -10.04
N VAL A 72 -0.76 4.79 -9.02
CA VAL A 72 -0.58 3.37 -8.79
C VAL A 72 -1.48 2.93 -7.63
N PRO A 73 -2.52 2.11 -7.89
CA PRO A 73 -3.35 1.57 -6.84
C PRO A 73 -2.75 0.28 -6.28
N PHE A 74 -2.64 0.19 -4.96
CA PHE A 74 -2.37 -1.04 -4.24
C PHE A 74 -3.60 -1.48 -3.46
N ILE A 75 -3.76 -2.78 -3.30
CA ILE A 75 -4.57 -3.40 -2.27
C ILE A 75 -3.61 -3.77 -1.15
N VAL A 76 -3.88 -3.29 0.07
CA VAL A 76 -3.10 -3.61 1.26
C VAL A 76 -3.94 -4.40 2.25
N ASP A 77 -3.40 -5.51 2.73
CA ASP A 77 -4.00 -6.25 3.84
C ASP A 77 -3.33 -5.84 5.14
N LEU A 78 -4.14 -5.48 6.13
CA LEU A 78 -3.67 -5.12 7.45
C LEU A 78 -3.86 -6.28 8.42
N SER A 79 -2.93 -6.40 9.36
CA SER A 79 -3.03 -7.37 10.45
C SER A 79 -2.56 -6.79 11.78
N TYR A 80 -2.95 -7.44 12.88
CA TYR A 80 -2.47 -7.14 14.23
C TYR A 80 -1.09 -7.77 14.54
N PHE A 81 -0.52 -8.57 13.63
CA PHE A 81 0.76 -9.24 13.85
C PHE A 81 1.95 -8.25 13.86
N PRO A 82 3.01 -8.51 14.65
CA PRO A 82 4.00 -7.51 14.99
C PRO A 82 4.91 -7.18 13.80
N ALA A 83 5.42 -5.95 13.82
CA ALA A 83 6.53 -5.51 13.00
C ALA A 83 7.82 -6.19 13.49
N GLY A 84 8.09 -7.43 13.05
CA GLY A 84 9.33 -8.12 13.38
C GLY A 84 9.30 -9.63 13.19
N HIS A 85 10.15 -10.11 12.26
CA HIS A 85 10.62 -11.48 12.04
C HIS A 85 9.66 -12.49 11.39
N ALA A 86 9.94 -12.80 10.12
CA ALA A 86 10.59 -14.06 9.72
C ALA A 86 11.28 -13.86 8.37
#